data_AF-A0A841R6J0-F1
#
_entry.id   AF-A0A841R6J0-F1
#
_cell.length_a   1.000
_cell.length_b   1.000
_cell.length_c   1.000
_cell.angle_alpha   90.00
_cell.angle_beta   90.00
_cell.angle_gamma   90.00
#
_symmetry.space_group_name_H-M   'P 1'
#
loop_
_entity.id
_entity.type
_entity.pdbx_description
1 polymer ?
#
loop_
_entity_poly.entity_id
_entity_poly.type
_entity_poly.pdbx_seq_one_letter_code
_entity_poly.pdbx_strand_id
1 'polypeptide(L)'
;MVLFGFYPAARSATNQAKIIPGKGLVFTGNSMVFSNDIFRSIHREEDNFSLFLRMTPVYPERLRFGIILQIYNRETNEGITIGQWGTSLMVLSDQDYSNRNRTPKIYGDLGKEEDLKQIGIHSDNKGTSLVVNSSQIAAHRELRLSLPLPAEKNTIILGNGMNGTTPWSGELSSLAIYSGNNETADFDFATIDSAGFQVFSVPGQIKDLDPEVLGFPSFSTLGSAVMSLDVFMNFFGFIPLGILLSLNLYRNGWLSRRKALFISGILTLFFSLSIEISQVWIPGRDSSLLDLILNSAGGFLGAALYYTFSGKKSQ
;
A
#
# COMPACT_ATOMS: atom_id res chain seq x y z
N MET A 1 -13.20 22.89 -19.25
CA MET A 1 -12.05 22.15 -18.69
C MET A 1 -11.71 22.81 -17.36
N VAL A 2 -12.33 22.34 -16.26
CA VAL A 2 -12.13 22.91 -14.92
C VAL A 2 -10.84 22.31 -14.36
N LEU A 3 -9.84 23.16 -14.12
CA LEU A 3 -8.57 22.80 -13.49
C LEU A 3 -8.85 22.34 -12.05
N PHE A 4 -8.80 21.03 -11.80
CA PHE A 4 -8.70 20.46 -10.46
C PHE A 4 -7.22 20.25 -10.10
N GLY A 5 -6.80 20.78 -8.95
CA GLY A 5 -5.62 20.34 -8.20
C GLY A 5 -4.27 20.60 -8.86
N PHE A 6 -3.76 21.83 -8.74
CA PHE A 6 -2.33 22.11 -8.92
C PHE A 6 -1.52 21.29 -7.88
N TYR A 7 -0.93 20.17 -8.32
CA TYR A 7 0.11 19.44 -7.59
C TYR A 7 1.23 18.96 -8.53
N PRO A 8 2.51 18.99 -8.12
CA PRO A 8 3.63 18.43 -8.87
C PRO A 8 3.55 16.90 -8.86
N ALA A 9 3.82 16.28 -10.02
CA ALA A 9 4.10 14.86 -10.26
C ALA A 9 3.36 13.82 -9.38
N ALA A 10 2.44 13.08 -10.01
CA ALA A 10 1.89 11.83 -9.47
C ALA A 10 2.98 10.99 -8.77
N ARG A 11 2.64 10.34 -7.64
CA ARG A 11 3.47 9.33 -6.95
C ARG A 11 3.68 8.05 -7.79
N SER A 12 3.56 8.17 -9.11
CA SER A 12 3.73 7.09 -10.05
C SER A 12 5.22 6.95 -10.33
N ALA A 13 5.90 6.16 -9.52
CA ALA A 13 7.26 5.77 -9.81
C ALA A 13 7.27 4.74 -10.94
N THR A 14 8.17 4.90 -11.91
CA THR A 14 8.41 3.88 -12.92
C THR A 14 8.81 2.58 -12.25
N ASN A 15 8.13 1.49 -12.60
CA ASN A 15 8.47 0.17 -12.12
C ASN A 15 9.79 -0.29 -12.75
N GLN A 16 10.71 -0.71 -11.90
CA GLN A 16 12.06 -1.12 -12.29
C GLN A 16 12.27 -2.64 -12.19
N ALA A 17 11.23 -3.41 -11.88
CA ALA A 17 11.30 -4.86 -11.87
C ALA A 17 11.68 -5.38 -13.25
N LYS A 18 12.61 -6.33 -13.29
CA LYS A 18 13.08 -6.96 -14.53
C LYS A 18 13.07 -8.47 -14.40
N ILE A 19 12.87 -9.13 -15.52
CA ILE A 19 13.07 -10.57 -15.64
C ILE A 19 14.38 -10.76 -16.40
N ILE A 20 15.30 -11.50 -15.81
CA ILE A 20 16.60 -11.79 -16.42
C ILE A 20 16.72 -13.31 -16.60
N PRO A 21 16.80 -13.82 -17.85
CA PRO A 21 16.99 -15.25 -18.10
C PRO A 21 18.19 -15.82 -17.32
N GLY A 22 18.01 -16.97 -16.68
CA GLY A 22 19.03 -17.62 -15.86
C GLY A 22 19.20 -17.03 -14.44
N LYS A 23 18.58 -15.89 -14.14
CA LYS A 23 18.58 -15.28 -12.79
C LYS A 23 17.20 -15.28 -12.13
N GLY A 24 16.17 -14.91 -12.88
CA GLY A 24 14.80 -14.75 -12.39
C GLY A 24 14.37 -13.29 -12.30
N LEU A 25 13.58 -12.97 -11.28
CA LEU A 25 13.07 -11.62 -11.05
C LEU A 25 14.10 -10.78 -10.31
N VAL A 26 14.41 -9.60 -10.84
CA VAL A 26 15.35 -8.65 -10.26
C VAL A 26 14.61 -7.39 -9.88
N PHE A 27 14.72 -7.01 -8.60
CA PHE A 27 14.06 -5.87 -8.01
C PHE A 27 15.09 -4.81 -7.61
N THR A 28 14.90 -3.59 -8.11
CA THR A 28 15.75 -2.42 -7.80
C THR A 28 14.89 -1.18 -7.61
N GLY A 29 15.26 -0.29 -6.68
CA GLY A 29 14.56 0.98 -6.51
C GLY A 29 13.06 0.78 -6.21
N ASN A 30 12.19 1.32 -7.07
CA ASN A 30 10.75 1.08 -7.00
C ASN A 30 10.41 -0.05 -7.97
N SER A 31 10.20 -1.25 -7.43
CA SER A 31 9.88 -2.45 -8.21
C SER A 31 8.63 -3.12 -7.66
N MET A 32 7.83 -3.75 -8.52
CA MET A 32 6.67 -4.56 -8.13
C MET A 32 6.35 -5.57 -9.23
N VAL A 33 6.06 -6.81 -8.83
CA VAL A 33 5.45 -7.82 -9.70
C VAL A 33 4.26 -8.41 -8.95
N PHE A 34 3.13 -8.62 -9.61
CA PHE A 34 1.96 -9.20 -8.93
C PHE A 34 1.20 -10.18 -9.83
N SER A 35 0.40 -11.05 -9.23
CA SER A 35 -0.56 -11.91 -9.94
C SER A 35 -1.78 -12.20 -9.06
N ASN A 36 -2.91 -12.45 -9.70
CA ASN A 36 -4.15 -12.89 -9.04
C ASN A 36 -4.50 -14.36 -9.35
N ASP A 37 -3.80 -15.00 -10.29
CA ASP A 37 -4.29 -16.22 -10.94
C ASP A 37 -3.30 -17.39 -10.80
N ILE A 38 -2.35 -17.31 -9.86
CA ILE A 38 -1.32 -18.34 -9.68
C ILE A 38 -1.74 -19.46 -8.72
N PHE A 39 -2.74 -19.23 -7.87
CA PHE A 39 -3.13 -20.18 -6.84
C PHE A 39 -4.15 -21.17 -7.41
N ARG A 40 -3.82 -22.47 -7.34
CA ARG A 40 -4.78 -23.54 -7.61
C ARG A 40 -5.92 -23.50 -6.59
N SER A 41 -7.13 -23.82 -7.04
CA SER A 41 -8.32 -23.76 -6.18
C SER A 41 -8.23 -24.72 -5.00
N ILE A 42 -8.35 -24.17 -3.80
CA ILE A 42 -8.44 -24.90 -2.53
C ILE A 42 -9.55 -24.26 -1.72
N HIS A 43 -10.43 -25.10 -1.19
CA HIS A 43 -11.67 -24.69 -0.52
C HIS A 43 -11.75 -25.16 0.94
N ARG A 44 -10.66 -25.74 1.45
CA ARG A 44 -10.58 -26.26 2.81
C ARG A 44 -9.26 -25.83 3.44
N GLU A 45 -9.34 -25.43 4.70
CA GLU A 45 -8.15 -25.08 5.46
C GLU A 45 -7.36 -26.36 5.77
N GLU A 46 -6.07 -26.32 5.47
CA GLU A 46 -5.14 -27.39 5.77
C GLU A 46 -4.31 -26.98 6.99
N ASP A 47 -4.05 -27.93 7.88
CA ASP A 47 -3.32 -27.68 9.14
C ASP A 47 -1.86 -27.27 8.91
N ASN A 48 -1.33 -27.51 7.71
CA ASN A 48 0.06 -27.30 7.37
C ASN A 48 0.17 -26.33 6.18
N PHE A 49 1.13 -25.41 6.27
CA PHE A 49 1.50 -24.50 5.20
C PHE A 49 3.02 -24.54 5.01
N SER A 50 3.48 -24.53 3.77
CA SER A 50 4.91 -24.41 3.48
C SER A 50 5.16 -23.48 2.30
N LEU A 51 6.16 -22.63 2.44
CA LEU A 51 6.59 -21.71 1.40
C LEU A 51 8.10 -21.77 1.25
N PHE A 52 8.56 -21.89 0.02
CA PHE A 52 9.97 -21.98 -0.34
C PHE A 52 10.36 -20.86 -1.28
N LEU A 53 11.51 -20.23 -1.01
CA LEU A 53 12.08 -19.15 -1.81
C LEU A 53 13.55 -19.44 -2.11
N ARG A 54 13.97 -19.14 -3.32
CA ARG A 54 15.40 -19.01 -3.65
C ARG A 54 15.67 -17.57 -4.04
N MET A 55 16.37 -16.83 -3.19
CA MET A 55 16.60 -15.39 -3.38
C MET A 55 18.03 -14.98 -3.06
N THR A 56 18.49 -13.90 -3.66
CA THR A 56 19.73 -13.21 -3.29
C THR A 56 19.35 -11.82 -2.77
N PRO A 57 19.45 -11.56 -1.45
CA PRO A 57 19.09 -10.27 -0.88
C PRO A 57 20.16 -9.21 -1.20
N VAL A 58 19.72 -7.96 -1.31
CA VAL A 58 20.63 -6.80 -1.33
C VAL A 58 20.42 -5.98 -0.06
N TYR A 59 21.50 -5.60 0.60
CA TYR A 59 21.48 -4.84 1.84
C TYR A 59 21.75 -3.35 1.55
N PRO A 60 20.72 -2.49 1.52
CA PRO A 60 20.91 -1.07 1.25
C PRO A 60 21.70 -0.39 2.38
N GLU A 61 22.52 0.62 2.02
CA GLU A 61 23.28 1.41 3.00
C GLU A 61 22.40 2.03 4.09
N ARG A 62 21.18 2.45 3.73
CA ARG A 62 20.17 2.91 4.67
C ARG A 62 19.24 1.77 5.05
N LEU A 63 19.23 1.43 6.33
CA LEU A 63 18.29 0.46 6.90
C LEU A 63 16.85 0.87 6.61
N ARG A 64 16.12 -0.01 5.94
CA ARG A 64 14.70 0.13 5.64
C ARG A 64 14.06 -1.25 5.60
N PHE A 65 12.77 -1.30 5.91
CA PHE A 65 11.96 -2.48 5.67
C PHE A 65 11.59 -2.56 4.19
N GLY A 66 11.78 -3.73 3.58
CA GLY A 66 11.30 -4.04 2.23
C GLY A 66 10.48 -5.31 2.23
N ILE A 67 9.37 -5.33 1.50
CA ILE A 67 8.53 -6.53 1.37
C ILE A 67 9.03 -7.36 0.18
N ILE A 68 9.44 -8.58 0.48
CA ILE A 68 9.89 -9.56 -0.52
C ILE A 68 8.67 -10.15 -1.22
N LEU A 69 7.70 -10.59 -0.41
CA LEU A 69 6.51 -11.29 -0.87
C LEU A 69 5.34 -10.97 0.06
N GLN A 70 4.18 -10.73 -0.52
CA GLN A 70 2.92 -10.60 0.18
C GLN A 70 1.85 -11.44 -0.53
N ILE A 71 1.13 -12.29 0.21
CA ILE A 71 -0.08 -12.97 -0.24
C ILE A 71 -1.23 -12.32 0.50
N TYR A 72 -2.28 -11.93 -0.22
CA TYR A 72 -3.39 -11.21 0.39
C TYR A 72 -4.72 -11.58 -0.26
N ASN A 73 -5.73 -11.81 0.57
CA ASN A 73 -7.09 -12.01 0.15
C ASN A 73 -7.92 -10.76 0.46
N ARG A 74 -8.42 -10.10 -0.59
CA ARG A 74 -9.20 -8.87 -0.45
C ARG A 74 -10.59 -9.11 0.15
N GLU A 75 -11.13 -10.32 0.00
CA GLU A 75 -12.47 -10.64 0.50
C GLU A 75 -12.44 -10.88 2.01
N THR A 76 -11.41 -11.56 2.52
CA THR A 76 -11.26 -11.84 3.97
C THR A 76 -10.40 -10.83 4.73
N ASN A 77 -9.61 -10.01 4.01
CA ASN A 77 -8.59 -9.11 4.58
C ASN A 77 -7.49 -9.85 5.37
N GLU A 78 -7.22 -11.09 4.98
CA GLU A 78 -6.17 -11.94 5.57
C GLU A 78 -4.99 -12.08 4.61
N GLY A 79 -3.81 -12.39 5.14
CA GLY A 79 -2.64 -12.56 4.31
C GLY A 79 -1.42 -13.16 5.00
N ILE A 80 -0.33 -13.18 4.24
CA ILE A 80 1.00 -13.54 4.71
C ILE A 80 1.94 -12.48 4.16
N THR A 81 2.78 -11.92 5.02
CA THR A 81 3.83 -10.99 4.61
C THR A 81 5.19 -11.55 4.95
N ILE A 82 6.10 -11.53 3.98
CA ILE A 82 7.51 -11.85 4.12
C ILE A 82 8.30 -10.60 3.73
N GLY A 83 9.07 -10.08 4.67
CA GLY A 83 9.88 -8.89 4.46
C GLY A 83 11.28 -9.04 5.00
N GLN A 84 12.08 -8.01 4.75
CA GLN A 84 13.46 -7.94 5.16
C GLN A 84 13.72 -6.62 5.87
N TRP A 85 14.43 -6.69 6.99
CA TRP A 85 14.99 -5.55 7.72
C TRP A 85 16.49 -5.77 7.95
N GLY A 86 17.34 -5.08 7.18
CA GLY A 86 18.78 -5.35 7.23
C GLY A 86 19.07 -6.81 6.85
N THR A 87 19.79 -7.55 7.68
CA THR A 87 20.05 -9.00 7.47
C THR A 87 18.91 -9.90 7.96
N SER A 88 17.92 -9.35 8.65
CA SER A 88 16.83 -10.16 9.22
C SER A 88 15.70 -10.35 8.21
N LEU A 89 15.34 -11.60 7.95
CA LEU A 89 14.05 -11.97 7.38
C LEU A 89 12.98 -11.86 8.47
N MET A 90 11.82 -11.34 8.09
CA MET A 90 10.64 -11.21 8.94
C MET A 90 9.46 -11.89 8.26
N VAL A 91 8.73 -12.72 9.00
CA VAL A 91 7.50 -13.36 8.55
C VAL A 91 6.39 -13.11 9.54
N LEU A 92 5.19 -12.78 9.04
CA LEU A 92 4.00 -12.52 9.83
C LEU A 92 2.72 -12.87 9.06
N SER A 93 1.63 -13.03 9.80
CA SER A 93 0.30 -13.00 9.22
C SER A 93 -0.09 -11.56 8.88
N ASP A 94 -0.88 -11.42 7.83
CA ASP A 94 -1.54 -10.19 7.40
C ASP A 94 -0.55 -9.03 7.15
N GLN A 95 -0.97 -7.80 7.45
CA GLN A 95 -0.24 -6.57 7.16
C GLN A 95 0.27 -5.83 8.38
N ASP A 96 0.30 -6.45 9.57
CA ASP A 96 0.68 -5.76 10.81
C ASP A 96 2.21 -5.60 10.97
N TYR A 97 2.95 -5.33 9.89
CA TYR A 97 4.40 -5.10 9.97
C TYR A 97 4.74 -3.84 10.79
N SER A 98 3.84 -2.84 10.84
CA SER A 98 3.94 -1.66 11.72
C SER A 98 3.74 -1.95 13.21
N ASN A 99 3.37 -3.19 13.56
CA ASN A 99 3.23 -3.69 14.94
C ASN A 99 2.16 -2.98 15.77
N ARG A 100 1.09 -2.47 15.14
CA ARG A 100 -0.02 -1.83 15.85
C ARG A 100 -0.90 -2.86 16.55
N ASN A 101 -1.12 -4.01 15.91
CA ASN A 101 -1.99 -5.06 16.42
C ASN A 101 -1.25 -6.11 17.26
N ARG A 102 0.09 -5.99 17.36
CA ARG A 102 0.97 -6.90 18.11
C ARG A 102 0.80 -8.36 17.70
N THR A 103 0.55 -8.58 16.41
CA THR A 103 0.46 -9.93 15.85
C THR A 103 1.80 -10.67 16.01
N PRO A 104 1.76 -12.01 16.23
CA PRO A 104 2.96 -12.84 16.28
C PRO A 104 3.82 -12.67 15.02
N LYS A 105 5.15 -12.62 15.22
CA LYS A 105 6.14 -12.42 14.16
C LYS A 105 7.33 -13.32 14.42
N ILE A 106 7.94 -13.82 13.36
CA ILE A 106 9.20 -14.56 13.43
C ILE A 106 10.27 -13.80 12.67
N TYR A 107 11.45 -13.72 13.27
CA TYR A 107 12.64 -13.12 12.69
C TYR A 107 13.73 -14.18 12.56
N GLY A 108 14.50 -14.16 11.48
CA GLY A 108 15.71 -14.96 11.35
C GLY A 108 16.78 -14.24 10.57
N ASP A 109 18.04 -14.44 10.97
CA ASP A 109 19.18 -13.82 10.33
C ASP A 109 19.57 -14.56 9.03
N LEU A 110 19.61 -13.82 7.93
CA LEU A 110 20.07 -14.31 6.62
C LEU A 110 21.61 -14.27 6.50
N GLY A 111 22.29 -13.64 7.46
CA GLY A 111 23.72 -13.36 7.39
C GLY A 111 24.01 -12.11 6.55
N LYS A 112 25.29 -11.71 6.50
CA LYS A 112 25.72 -10.45 5.86
C LYS A 112 26.06 -10.60 4.38
N GLU A 113 26.26 -11.82 3.92
CA GLU A 113 26.63 -12.10 2.53
C GLU A 113 25.41 -11.95 1.62
N GLU A 114 25.61 -11.26 0.49
CA GLU A 114 24.65 -11.11 -0.61
C GLU A 114 24.76 -12.30 -1.59
N ASP A 115 24.69 -13.52 -1.04
CA ASP A 115 24.69 -14.77 -1.79
C ASP A 115 23.30 -15.41 -1.83
N LEU A 116 23.19 -16.50 -2.61
CA LEU A 116 21.93 -17.22 -2.77
C LEU A 116 21.49 -17.84 -1.44
N LYS A 117 20.28 -17.49 -0.99
CA LYS A 117 19.60 -18.08 0.16
C LYS A 117 18.48 -19.01 -0.31
N GLN A 118 18.49 -20.24 0.19
CA GLN A 118 17.37 -21.17 0.10
C GLN A 118 16.57 -21.06 1.40
N ILE A 119 15.39 -20.44 1.33
CA ILE A 119 14.54 -20.18 2.48
C ILE A 119 13.33 -21.13 2.44
N GLY A 120 13.07 -21.79 3.56
CA GLY A 120 11.86 -22.56 3.81
C GLY A 120 11.12 -21.98 5.01
N ILE A 121 9.82 -21.76 4.87
CA ILE A 121 8.92 -21.37 5.94
C ILE A 121 7.91 -22.50 6.09
N HIS A 122 7.84 -23.09 7.28
CA HIS A 122 6.95 -24.21 7.56
C HIS A 122 6.07 -23.86 8.75
N SER A 123 4.76 -23.89 8.56
CA SER A 123 3.78 -23.70 9.62
C SER A 123 2.95 -24.96 9.78
N ASP A 124 2.80 -25.42 11.01
CA ASP A 124 1.95 -26.53 11.40
C ASP A 124 1.28 -26.26 12.76
N ASN A 125 0.67 -27.29 13.35
CA ASN A 125 0.03 -27.19 14.66
C ASN A 125 0.99 -26.82 15.82
N LYS A 126 2.31 -26.95 15.66
CA LYS A 126 3.34 -26.55 16.63
C LYS A 126 3.82 -25.11 16.43
N GLY A 127 3.39 -24.45 15.36
CA GLY A 127 3.73 -23.07 15.02
C GLY A 127 4.53 -22.98 13.73
N THR A 128 5.25 -21.88 13.55
CA THR A 128 6.03 -21.59 12.34
C THR A 128 7.52 -21.73 12.59
N SER A 129 8.25 -22.35 11.66
CA SER A 129 9.70 -22.45 11.64
C SER A 129 10.27 -21.82 10.37
N LEU A 130 11.47 -21.26 10.49
CA LEU A 130 12.22 -20.67 9.41
C LEU A 130 13.52 -21.45 9.21
N VAL A 131 13.74 -21.91 8.00
CA VAL A 131 14.91 -22.68 7.56
C VAL A 131 15.64 -21.88 6.50
N VAL A 132 16.96 -21.77 6.63
CA VAL A 132 17.84 -21.15 5.63
C VAL A 132 18.98 -22.11 5.34
N ASN A 133 19.19 -22.43 4.06
CA ASN A 133 20.24 -23.33 3.58
C ASN A 133 20.25 -24.67 4.36
N SER A 134 19.08 -25.26 4.55
CA SER A 134 18.84 -26.52 5.30
C SER A 134 19.03 -26.44 6.83
N SER A 135 19.34 -25.28 7.40
CA SER A 135 19.44 -25.08 8.85
C SER A 135 18.23 -24.30 9.37
N GLN A 136 17.57 -24.79 10.41
CA GLN A 136 16.51 -24.03 11.07
C GLN A 136 17.13 -22.88 11.88
N ILE A 137 16.81 -21.64 11.50
CA ILE A 137 17.37 -20.43 12.11
C ILE A 137 16.41 -19.77 13.11
N ALA A 138 15.11 -20.05 13.04
CA ALA A 138 14.12 -19.53 13.98
C ALA A 138 12.87 -20.43 14.07
N ALA A 139 12.12 -20.30 15.16
CA ALA A 139 10.78 -20.87 15.30
C ALA A 139 9.90 -20.02 16.24
N HIS A 140 8.59 -20.00 16.02
CA HIS A 140 7.61 -19.28 16.82
C HIS A 140 6.33 -20.11 17.00
N ARG A 141 5.99 -20.44 18.25
CA ARG A 141 4.91 -21.40 18.57
C ARG A 141 3.50 -20.85 18.33
N GLU A 142 3.31 -19.56 18.51
CA GLU A 142 2.00 -18.91 18.39
C GLU A 142 1.75 -18.33 17.00
N LEU A 143 2.79 -18.27 16.15
CA LEU A 143 2.62 -17.82 14.77
C LEU A 143 2.21 -19.04 13.96
N ARG A 144 0.99 -19.00 13.43
CA ARG A 144 0.46 -20.02 12.53
C ARG A 144 0.06 -19.35 11.24
N LEU A 145 0.71 -19.76 10.16
CA LEU A 145 0.43 -19.30 8.82
C LEU A 145 -0.45 -20.34 8.13
N SER A 146 -1.47 -19.86 7.44
CA SER A 146 -2.29 -20.65 6.52
C SER A 146 -2.51 -19.82 5.25
N LEU A 147 -2.72 -20.51 4.13
CA LEU A 147 -3.07 -19.83 2.89
C LEU A 147 -4.53 -19.33 3.02
N PRO A 148 -4.80 -18.02 2.85
CA PRO A 148 -6.17 -17.51 2.97
C PRO A 148 -7.11 -18.17 1.95
N LEU A 149 -8.38 -18.35 2.35
CA LEU A 149 -9.38 -19.04 1.54
C LEU A 149 -10.48 -18.09 1.06
N PRO A 150 -11.06 -18.36 -0.13
CA PRO A 150 -10.65 -19.40 -1.09
C PRO A 150 -9.35 -19.02 -1.81
N ALA A 151 -8.48 -19.99 -2.06
CA ALA A 151 -7.09 -19.72 -2.46
C ALA A 151 -6.97 -19.00 -3.81
N GLU A 152 -7.87 -19.26 -4.74
CA GLU A 152 -7.94 -18.63 -6.07
C GLU A 152 -8.30 -17.13 -6.04
N LYS A 153 -8.66 -16.59 -4.86
CA LYS A 153 -8.92 -15.15 -4.67
C LYS A 153 -7.71 -14.39 -4.16
N ASN A 154 -6.61 -15.09 -3.88
CA ASN A 154 -5.42 -14.47 -3.34
C ASN A 154 -4.64 -13.74 -4.43
N THR A 155 -4.27 -12.50 -4.13
CA THR A 155 -3.25 -11.77 -4.88
C THR A 155 -1.89 -12.07 -4.26
N ILE A 156 -0.90 -12.40 -5.10
CA ILE A 156 0.51 -12.39 -4.71
C ILE A 156 1.18 -11.11 -5.23
N ILE A 157 2.03 -10.50 -4.41
CA ILE A 157 2.84 -9.33 -4.74
C ILE A 157 4.28 -9.64 -4.35
N LEU A 158 5.22 -9.31 -5.23
CA LEU A 158 6.64 -9.56 -5.07
C LEU A 158 7.42 -8.25 -5.19
N GLY A 159 8.41 -8.09 -4.33
CA GLY A 159 9.36 -6.96 -4.32
C GLY A 159 8.78 -5.63 -3.84
N ASN A 160 7.54 -5.62 -3.35
CA ASN A 160 6.88 -4.46 -2.75
C ASN A 160 5.68 -4.89 -1.92
N GLY A 161 5.09 -3.95 -1.19
CA GLY A 161 3.77 -4.11 -0.58
C GLY A 161 2.64 -3.75 -1.54
N MET A 162 1.41 -4.06 -1.15
CA MET A 162 0.19 -3.79 -1.92
C MET A 162 -0.01 -2.32 -2.31
N ASN A 163 0.39 -1.39 -1.45
CA ASN A 163 0.36 0.05 -1.73
C ASN A 163 1.54 0.56 -2.57
N GLY A 164 2.50 -0.30 -2.90
CA GLY A 164 3.67 0.06 -3.70
C GLY A 164 4.72 0.94 -3.02
N THR A 165 4.63 1.14 -1.70
CA THR A 165 5.49 2.08 -0.96
C THR A 165 6.62 1.43 -0.14
N THR A 166 6.71 0.10 -0.15
CA THR A 166 7.65 -0.69 0.68
C THR A 166 8.56 -1.58 -0.18
N PRO A 167 9.33 -0.99 -1.12
CA PRO A 167 10.07 -1.77 -2.10
C PRO A 167 11.21 -2.57 -1.47
N TRP A 168 11.41 -3.77 -1.99
CA TRP A 168 12.53 -4.63 -1.70
C TRP A 168 13.53 -4.65 -2.86
N SER A 169 14.80 -4.88 -2.54
CA SER A 169 15.88 -4.99 -3.52
C SER A 169 16.53 -6.37 -3.41
N GLY A 170 16.69 -7.04 -4.54
CA GLY A 170 17.30 -8.36 -4.60
C GLY A 170 16.88 -9.14 -5.84
N GLU A 171 17.29 -10.40 -5.89
CA GLU A 171 16.95 -11.35 -6.94
C GLU A 171 16.07 -12.46 -6.36
N LEU A 172 14.97 -12.81 -7.04
CA LEU A 172 14.12 -13.95 -6.71
C LEU A 172 14.14 -14.94 -7.88
N SER A 173 14.76 -16.08 -7.65
CA SER A 173 14.95 -17.13 -8.65
C SER A 173 13.83 -18.16 -8.64
N SER A 174 13.24 -18.49 -7.48
CA SER A 174 12.11 -19.41 -7.42
C SER A 174 11.17 -19.15 -6.24
N LEU A 175 9.94 -19.61 -6.39
CA LEU A 175 8.87 -19.59 -5.40
C LEU A 175 8.07 -20.89 -5.48
N ALA A 176 7.87 -21.57 -4.36
CA ALA A 176 6.90 -22.65 -4.27
C ALA A 176 6.05 -22.52 -3.01
N ILE A 177 4.75 -22.81 -3.10
CA ILE A 177 3.78 -22.67 -2.02
C ILE A 177 2.94 -23.94 -1.97
N TYR A 178 2.77 -24.45 -0.75
CA TYR A 178 2.03 -25.66 -0.43
C TYR A 178 1.02 -25.39 0.67
N SER A 179 -0.19 -25.92 0.49
CA SER A 179 -1.23 -26.01 1.52
C SER A 179 -1.52 -27.48 1.75
N GLY A 180 -1.22 -27.98 2.96
CA GLY A 180 -1.14 -29.40 3.24
C GLY A 180 -0.10 -30.08 2.34
N ASN A 181 -0.53 -31.12 1.63
CA ASN A 181 0.30 -31.81 0.63
C ASN A 181 0.07 -31.29 -0.81
N ASN A 182 -0.78 -30.28 -0.98
CA ASN A 182 -1.13 -29.75 -2.29
C ASN A 182 -0.19 -28.60 -2.66
N GLU A 183 0.53 -28.76 -3.77
CA GLU A 183 1.24 -27.66 -4.41
C GLU A 183 0.22 -26.67 -4.99
N THR A 184 0.22 -25.44 -4.48
CA THR A 184 -0.70 -24.39 -4.90
C THR A 184 -0.10 -23.47 -5.94
N ALA A 185 1.23 -23.30 -5.91
CA ALA A 185 2.01 -22.48 -6.83
C ALA A 185 3.46 -23.00 -6.84
N ASP A 186 4.06 -23.14 -8.02
CA ASP A 186 5.49 -23.48 -8.18
C ASP A 186 6.05 -22.78 -9.42
N PHE A 187 7.06 -21.95 -9.21
CA PHE A 187 7.67 -21.11 -10.23
C PHE A 187 9.18 -21.09 -10.09
N ASP A 188 9.88 -21.53 -11.14
CA ASP A 188 11.29 -21.24 -11.34
C ASP A 188 11.44 -20.06 -12.30
N PHE A 189 11.55 -18.85 -11.75
CA PHE A 189 11.67 -17.62 -12.54
C PHE A 189 12.97 -17.57 -13.35
N ALA A 190 14.02 -18.31 -12.97
CA ALA A 190 15.27 -18.33 -13.70
C ALA A 190 15.14 -19.07 -15.05
N THR A 191 14.23 -20.03 -15.13
CA THR A 191 13.99 -20.85 -16.33
C THR A 191 12.61 -20.66 -16.96
N ILE A 192 11.74 -19.85 -16.34
CA ILE A 192 10.39 -19.59 -16.83
C ILE A 192 10.42 -19.04 -18.25
N ASP A 193 9.59 -19.62 -19.11
CA ASP A 193 9.41 -19.11 -20.46
C ASP A 193 8.42 -17.93 -20.47
N SER A 194 8.29 -17.29 -21.64
CA SER A 194 7.40 -16.15 -21.80
C SER A 194 5.93 -16.49 -21.54
N ALA A 195 5.51 -17.75 -21.68
CA ALA A 195 4.13 -18.19 -21.45
C ALA A 195 3.85 -18.38 -19.95
N GLY A 196 4.75 -19.03 -19.23
CA GLY A 196 4.68 -19.20 -17.78
C GLY A 196 4.73 -17.87 -17.05
N PHE A 197 5.45 -16.87 -17.56
CA PHE A 197 5.48 -15.54 -16.94
C PHE A 197 4.23 -14.70 -17.20
N GLN A 198 3.41 -14.99 -18.24
CA GLN A 198 2.21 -14.18 -18.54
C GLN A 198 1.19 -14.13 -17.40
N VAL A 199 1.25 -15.08 -16.46
CA VAL A 199 0.43 -15.04 -15.24
C VAL A 199 0.85 -13.91 -14.29
N PHE A 200 2.07 -13.39 -14.41
CA PHE A 200 2.58 -12.26 -13.63
C PHE A 200 2.51 -10.95 -14.42
N SER A 201 2.05 -9.90 -13.75
CA SER A 201 2.00 -8.54 -14.25
C SER A 201 3.18 -7.71 -13.72
N VAL A 202 3.91 -7.08 -14.65
CA VAL A 202 4.91 -6.04 -14.35
C VAL A 202 4.34 -4.70 -14.85
N PRO A 203 3.62 -3.94 -14.00
CA PRO A 203 2.99 -2.71 -14.46
C PRO A 203 4.07 -1.69 -14.83
N GLY A 204 3.88 -0.88 -15.88
CA GLY A 204 4.88 0.13 -16.28
C GLY A 204 5.13 1.22 -15.22
N GLN A 205 4.20 1.34 -14.27
CA GLN A 205 4.25 2.26 -13.13
C GLN A 205 3.85 1.48 -11.88
N ILE A 206 4.40 1.86 -10.72
CA ILE A 206 3.95 1.30 -9.44
C ILE A 206 2.48 1.63 -9.25
N LYS A 207 1.70 0.58 -8.96
CA LYS A 207 0.25 0.66 -8.78
C LYS A 207 -0.07 0.40 -7.31
N ASP A 208 -0.87 1.29 -6.71
CA ASP A 208 -1.56 0.96 -5.48
C ASP A 208 -2.66 -0.05 -5.80
N LEU A 209 -2.51 -1.25 -5.27
CA LEU A 209 -3.44 -2.34 -5.49
C LEU A 209 -4.61 -2.29 -4.49
N ASP A 210 -4.54 -1.53 -3.42
CA ASP A 210 -5.59 -1.41 -2.41
C ASP A 210 -5.72 0.04 -1.92
N PRO A 211 -6.21 0.93 -2.80
CA PRO A 211 -6.32 2.34 -2.47
C PRO A 211 -7.33 2.54 -1.33
N GLU A 212 -6.85 3.09 -0.22
CA GLU A 212 -7.69 3.42 0.92
C GLU A 212 -8.55 4.66 0.59
N VAL A 213 -9.86 4.56 0.79
CA VAL A 213 -10.76 5.71 0.66
C VAL A 213 -10.68 6.53 1.94
N LEU A 214 -10.34 7.82 1.81
CA LEU A 214 -10.13 8.71 2.95
C LEU A 214 -9.11 8.16 3.96
N GLY A 215 -8.00 7.63 3.45
CA GLY A 215 -6.91 7.14 4.28
C GLY A 215 -6.28 8.26 5.11
N PHE A 216 -5.66 7.89 6.23
CA PHE A 216 -4.80 8.82 6.97
C PHE A 216 -3.37 8.77 6.42
N PRO A 217 -2.68 9.92 6.35
CA PRO A 217 -1.29 9.94 5.91
C PRO A 217 -0.42 9.03 6.80
N SER A 218 0.45 8.25 6.16
CA SER A 218 1.41 7.41 6.87
C SER A 218 2.34 8.26 7.76
N PHE A 219 2.63 7.77 8.96
CA PHE A 219 3.57 8.40 9.89
C PHE A 219 4.97 8.61 9.27
N SER A 220 5.37 7.76 8.32
CA SER A 220 6.65 7.89 7.60
C SER A 220 6.73 9.11 6.70
N THR A 221 5.59 9.71 6.33
CA THR A 221 5.51 10.90 5.47
C THR A 221 5.34 12.21 6.23
N LEU A 222 5.12 12.12 7.57
CA LEU A 222 4.95 13.28 8.44
C LEU A 222 6.19 14.17 8.43
N GLY A 223 5.98 15.47 8.21
CA GLY A 223 7.03 16.49 8.23
C GLY A 223 7.84 16.60 6.93
N SER A 224 7.48 15.87 5.87
CA SER A 224 8.10 16.08 4.55
C SER A 224 7.67 17.44 3.94
N ALA A 225 8.56 18.05 3.16
CA ALA A 225 8.28 19.31 2.48
C ALA A 225 7.08 19.20 1.50
N VAL A 226 6.95 18.02 0.86
CA VAL A 226 5.82 17.71 -0.02
C VAL A 226 4.51 17.69 0.76
N MET A 227 4.45 16.97 1.89
CA MET A 227 3.27 16.99 2.76
C MET A 227 2.94 18.39 3.27
N SER A 228 3.96 19.20 3.57
CA SER A 228 3.74 20.56 4.07
C SER A 228 3.09 21.44 2.99
N LEU A 229 3.50 21.26 1.74
CA LEU A 229 2.84 21.89 0.60
C LEU A 229 1.40 21.35 0.47
N ASP A 230 1.18 20.02 0.55
CA ASP A 230 -0.14 19.36 0.48
C ASP A 230 -1.12 20.03 1.44
N VAL A 231 -0.74 20.09 2.71
CA VAL A 231 -1.50 20.72 3.78
C VAL A 231 -1.82 22.19 3.47
N PHE A 232 -0.82 22.95 3.02
CA PHE A 232 -1.00 24.36 2.70
C PHE A 232 -1.99 24.55 1.55
N MET A 233 -1.81 23.84 0.44
CA MET A 233 -2.64 24.00 -0.75
C MET A 233 -4.08 23.56 -0.50
N ASN A 234 -4.28 22.47 0.25
CA ASN A 234 -5.61 21.98 0.61
C ASN A 234 -6.36 22.99 1.49
N PHE A 235 -5.69 23.56 2.49
CA PHE A 235 -6.30 24.58 3.34
C PHE A 235 -6.58 25.89 2.59
N PHE A 236 -5.55 26.50 1.98
CA PHE A 236 -5.67 27.83 1.38
C PHE A 236 -6.41 27.81 0.04
N GLY A 237 -6.34 26.71 -0.71
CA GLY A 237 -7.01 26.57 -2.01
C GLY A 237 -8.54 26.59 -1.93
N PHE A 238 -9.12 26.24 -0.77
CA PHE A 238 -10.57 26.20 -0.57
C PHE A 238 -11.15 27.47 0.07
N ILE A 239 -10.32 28.38 0.58
CA ILE A 239 -10.76 29.68 1.09
C ILE A 239 -11.52 30.48 0.00
N PRO A 240 -11.03 30.62 -1.24
CA PRO A 240 -11.76 31.31 -2.30
C PRO A 240 -13.13 30.69 -2.60
N LEU A 241 -13.23 29.36 -2.59
CA LEU A 241 -14.49 28.65 -2.83
C LEU A 241 -15.54 29.01 -1.77
N GLY A 242 -15.15 28.99 -0.49
CA GLY A 242 -16.03 29.37 0.62
C GLY A 242 -16.52 30.83 0.54
N ILE A 243 -15.65 31.75 0.10
CA ILE A 243 -16.02 33.15 -0.16
C ILE A 243 -17.06 33.25 -1.29
N LEU A 244 -16.80 32.59 -2.42
CA LEU A 244 -17.66 32.66 -3.62
C LEU A 244 -19.05 32.07 -3.38
N LEU A 245 -19.12 30.92 -2.70
CA LEU A 245 -20.39 30.30 -2.32
C LEU A 245 -21.20 31.20 -1.39
N SER A 246 -20.54 31.79 -0.38
CA SER A 246 -21.20 32.67 0.59
C SER A 246 -21.69 33.96 -0.06
N LEU A 247 -20.90 34.52 -0.99
CA LEU A 247 -21.27 35.66 -1.81
C LEU A 247 -22.51 35.36 -2.65
N ASN A 248 -22.55 34.21 -3.32
CA ASN A 248 -23.67 33.82 -4.19
C ASN A 248 -24.96 33.60 -3.39
N LEU A 249 -24.89 32.79 -2.33
CA LEU A 249 -26.05 32.44 -1.50
C LEU A 249 -26.65 33.65 -0.77
N TYR A 250 -25.80 34.56 -0.29
CA TYR A 250 -26.26 35.76 0.40
C TYR A 250 -26.79 36.83 -0.57
N ARG A 251 -26.10 37.10 -1.68
CA ARG A 251 -26.53 38.13 -2.64
C ARG A 251 -27.85 37.81 -3.32
N ASN A 252 -28.13 36.52 -3.56
CA ASN A 252 -29.39 36.10 -4.16
C ASN A 252 -30.57 36.15 -3.18
N GLY A 253 -30.35 36.56 -1.91
CA GLY A 253 -31.38 36.69 -0.89
C GLY A 253 -31.95 35.36 -0.40
N TRP A 254 -31.36 34.23 -0.82
CA TRP A 254 -31.90 32.90 -0.54
C TRP A 254 -31.81 32.52 0.94
N LEU A 255 -30.83 33.07 1.67
CA LEU A 255 -30.49 32.62 3.01
C LEU A 255 -30.03 33.77 3.91
N SER A 256 -30.33 33.65 5.21
CA SER A 256 -29.75 34.51 6.23
C SER A 256 -28.23 34.29 6.32
N ARG A 257 -27.48 35.28 6.82
CA ARG A 257 -26.00 35.22 6.93
C ARG A 257 -25.49 33.92 7.57
N ARG A 258 -26.11 33.51 8.68
CA ARG A 258 -25.74 32.29 9.40
C ARG A 258 -26.00 31.02 8.58
N LYS A 259 -27.14 30.96 7.89
CA LYS A 259 -27.50 29.82 7.04
C LYS A 259 -26.59 29.74 5.82
N ALA A 260 -26.29 30.86 5.19
CA ALA A 260 -25.40 30.91 4.04
C ALA A 260 -23.96 30.53 4.41
N LEU A 261 -23.44 30.97 5.57
CA LEU A 261 -22.14 30.50 6.09
C LEU A 261 -22.12 28.97 6.23
N PHE A 262 -23.11 28.41 6.95
CA PHE A 262 -23.16 26.98 7.21
C PHE A 262 -23.30 26.18 5.92
N ILE A 263 -24.20 26.59 5.03
CA ILE A 263 -24.44 25.92 3.75
C ILE A 263 -23.22 26.01 2.83
N SER A 264 -22.51 27.14 2.77
CA SER A 264 -21.24 27.25 2.02
C SER A 264 -20.18 26.26 2.50
N GLY A 265 -20.03 26.11 3.82
CA GLY A 265 -19.12 25.13 4.41
C GLY A 265 -19.51 23.70 4.07
N ILE A 266 -20.79 23.36 4.18
CA ILE A 266 -21.32 22.04 3.78
C ILE A 266 -21.11 21.76 2.29
N LEU A 267 -21.38 22.73 1.41
CA LEU A 267 -21.14 22.59 -0.02
C LEU A 267 -19.66 22.39 -0.34
N THR A 268 -18.79 23.06 0.40
CA THR A 268 -17.34 22.89 0.29
C THR A 268 -16.91 21.50 0.74
N LEU A 269 -17.45 21.00 1.86
CA LEU A 269 -17.24 19.63 2.33
C LEU A 269 -17.65 18.61 1.26
N PHE A 270 -18.85 18.74 0.68
CA PHE A 270 -19.31 17.81 -0.37
C PHE A 270 -18.48 17.90 -1.64
N PHE A 271 -18.06 19.10 -2.03
CA PHE A 271 -17.17 19.28 -3.18
C PHE A 271 -15.81 18.63 -2.92
N SER A 272 -15.23 18.83 -1.74
CA SER A 272 -13.99 18.17 -1.33
C SER A 272 -14.16 16.66 -1.29
N LEU A 273 -15.23 16.13 -0.70
CA LEU A 273 -15.51 14.69 -0.65
C LEU A 273 -15.60 14.10 -2.06
N SER A 274 -16.20 14.82 -3.00
CA SER A 274 -16.29 14.38 -4.40
C SER A 274 -14.91 14.29 -5.07
N ILE A 275 -13.97 15.19 -4.73
CA ILE A 275 -12.58 15.13 -5.19
C ILE A 275 -11.88 13.91 -4.58
N GLU A 276 -12.00 13.71 -3.27
CA GLU A 276 -11.37 12.60 -2.56
C GLU A 276 -11.82 11.24 -3.11
N ILE A 277 -13.14 11.08 -3.32
CA ILE A 277 -13.69 9.86 -3.94
C ILE A 277 -13.14 9.68 -5.36
N SER A 278 -13.00 10.76 -6.12
CA SER A 278 -12.48 10.70 -7.50
C SER A 278 -11.02 10.27 -7.57
N GLN A 279 -10.20 10.59 -6.55
CA GLN A 279 -8.78 10.27 -6.53
C GLN A 279 -8.50 8.77 -6.41
N VAL A 280 -9.42 7.99 -5.85
CA VAL A 280 -9.32 6.52 -5.73
C VAL A 280 -9.07 5.85 -7.09
N TRP A 281 -9.55 6.46 -8.19
CA TRP A 281 -9.38 5.94 -9.55
C TRP A 281 -8.22 6.57 -10.33
N ILE A 282 -7.44 7.46 -9.73
CA ILE A 282 -6.33 8.15 -10.38
C ILE A 282 -5.00 7.54 -9.90
N PRO A 283 -4.26 6.80 -10.77
CA PRO A 283 -2.99 6.22 -10.38
C PRO A 283 -2.00 7.26 -9.83
N GLY A 284 -1.40 6.95 -8.67
CA GLY A 284 -0.45 7.84 -7.99
C GLY A 284 -1.09 9.01 -7.24
N ARG A 285 -2.41 8.97 -7.01
CA ARG A 285 -3.14 9.82 -6.06
C ARG A 285 -3.72 8.96 -4.94
N ASP A 286 -3.71 9.51 -3.74
CA ASP A 286 -4.27 8.88 -2.54
C ASP A 286 -5.49 9.70 -2.12
N SER A 287 -6.54 9.02 -1.67
CA SER A 287 -7.65 9.70 -1.00
C SER A 287 -7.30 9.92 0.48
N SER A 288 -7.48 11.14 0.97
CA SER A 288 -6.97 11.61 2.26
C SER A 288 -8.07 12.25 3.11
N LEU A 289 -8.29 11.69 4.30
CA LEU A 289 -9.20 12.32 5.27
C LEU A 289 -8.65 13.67 5.77
N LEU A 290 -7.32 13.80 5.84
CA LEU A 290 -6.68 15.07 6.21
C LEU A 290 -7.03 16.16 5.18
N ASP A 291 -7.01 15.81 3.90
CA ASP A 291 -7.29 16.74 2.80
C ASP A 291 -8.76 17.17 2.87
N LEU A 292 -9.68 16.23 3.08
CA LEU A 292 -11.10 16.53 3.31
C LEU A 292 -11.30 17.53 4.46
N ILE A 293 -10.62 17.32 5.59
CA ILE A 293 -10.71 18.19 6.77
C ILE A 293 -10.15 19.58 6.45
N LEU A 294 -8.97 19.67 5.84
CA LEU A 294 -8.30 20.93 5.53
C LEU A 294 -9.05 21.75 4.49
N ASN A 295 -9.51 21.11 3.42
CA ASN A 295 -10.34 21.71 2.39
C ASN A 295 -11.63 22.27 3.00
N SER A 296 -12.30 21.49 3.86
CA SER A 296 -13.50 21.91 4.57
C SER A 296 -13.22 23.10 5.50
N ALA A 297 -12.15 23.03 6.29
CA ALA A 297 -11.75 24.11 7.20
C ALA A 297 -11.43 25.42 6.44
N GLY A 298 -10.73 25.32 5.31
CA GLY A 298 -10.48 26.43 4.39
C GLY A 298 -11.78 27.04 3.86
N GLY A 299 -12.74 26.20 3.43
CA GLY A 299 -14.06 26.63 2.99
C GLY A 299 -14.87 27.36 4.06
N PHE A 300 -14.90 26.82 5.29
CA PHE A 300 -15.55 27.47 6.42
C PHE A 300 -14.88 28.81 6.78
N LEU A 301 -13.54 28.89 6.75
CA LEU A 301 -12.81 30.13 6.96
C LEU A 301 -13.13 31.16 5.87
N GLY A 302 -13.14 30.75 4.60
CA GLY A 302 -13.55 31.61 3.48
C GLY A 302 -14.96 32.17 3.65
N ALA A 303 -15.91 31.33 4.04
CA ALA A 303 -17.27 31.75 4.34
C ALA A 303 -17.33 32.78 5.48
N ALA A 304 -16.60 32.53 6.58
CA ALA A 304 -16.53 33.44 7.73
C ALA A 304 -15.89 34.80 7.37
N LEU A 305 -14.80 34.78 6.58
CA LEU A 305 -14.13 35.99 6.09
C LEU A 305 -15.09 36.85 5.27
N TYR A 306 -15.85 36.25 4.34
CA TYR A 306 -16.85 36.97 3.55
C TYR A 306 -17.79 37.80 4.43
N TYR A 307 -18.35 37.22 5.51
CA TYR A 307 -19.27 37.94 6.37
C TYR A 307 -18.61 38.99 7.27
N THR A 308 -17.40 38.72 7.74
CA THR A 308 -16.65 39.67 8.59
C THR A 308 -16.36 40.96 7.83
N PHE A 309 -16.02 40.86 6.54
CA PHE A 309 -15.73 42.02 5.69
C PHE A 309 -16.97 42.62 5.01
N SER A 310 -17.99 41.83 4.71
CA SER A 310 -19.25 42.32 4.13
C SER A 310 -20.16 43.01 5.15
N GLY A 311 -20.04 42.67 6.44
CA GLY A 311 -20.79 43.30 7.53
C GLY A 311 -20.36 44.74 7.86
N LYS A 312 -19.18 45.19 7.40
CA LYS A 312 -18.65 46.53 7.65
C LYS A 312 -19.12 47.61 6.65
N LYS A 313 -19.95 47.27 5.66
CA LYS A 313 -20.41 48.20 4.61
C LYS A 313 -21.85 48.73 4.79
N SER A 314 -22.39 48.76 6.01
CA SER A 314 -23.71 49.38 6.29
C SER A 314 -23.70 50.35 7.48
N GLN A 315 -22.83 51.35 7.42
CA GLN A 315 -22.99 52.60 8.15
C GLN A 315 -22.88 53.76 7.17
#